data_AF-A0A6N7PRF6-F1
#
_entry.id   AF-A0A6N7PRF6-F1
#
_cell.length_a   1.000
_cell.length_b   1.000
_cell.length_c   1.000
_cell.angle_alpha   90.00
_cell.angle_beta   90.00
_cell.angle_gamma   90.00
#
_symmetry.space_group_name_H-M   'P 1'
#
loop_
_entity.id
_entity.type
_entity.pdbx_description
1 polymer ?
#
loop_
_entity_poly.entity_id
_entity_poly.type
_entity_poly.pdbx_seq_one_letter_code
_entity_poly.pdbx_strand_id
1 'polypeptide(L)'
;MSKPQKTTSKTKRIRWMAERRLERRDAVGGIVVVRVGSPELPPGAQDWRCPFVVLGLGDDSIQFAYSIDSMAALQNALTGIRCTLVQSGVPLRWEGFEENITGFQMDVPFAHGLGFQQHLERMIEAEIEERARLFRELIERRKARRKARAKPRTE
;
A
#
# COMPACT_ATOMS: atom_id res chain seq x y z
N MET A 1 -13.53 -51.44 -21.48
CA MET A 1 -13.14 -50.90 -20.17
C MET A 1 -12.12 -49.78 -20.40
N SER A 2 -12.58 -48.53 -20.47
CA SER A 2 -11.71 -47.36 -20.68
C SER A 2 -11.06 -46.96 -19.36
N LYS A 3 -9.73 -46.83 -19.36
CA LYS A 3 -8.96 -46.33 -18.21
C LYS A 3 -9.31 -44.86 -17.96
N PRO A 4 -9.47 -44.43 -16.69
CA PRO A 4 -9.75 -43.04 -16.38
C PRO A 4 -8.48 -42.20 -16.62
N GLN A 5 -8.59 -41.22 -17.52
CA GLN A 5 -7.57 -40.19 -17.69
C GLN A 5 -7.49 -39.37 -16.39
N LYS A 6 -6.33 -39.42 -15.72
CA LYS A 6 -6.00 -38.51 -14.64
C LYS A 6 -5.84 -37.10 -15.22
N THR A 7 -6.86 -36.27 -15.06
CA THR A 7 -6.78 -34.83 -15.24
C THR A 7 -5.97 -34.24 -14.08
N THR A 8 -4.65 -34.34 -14.14
CA THR A 8 -3.78 -33.55 -13.27
C THR A 8 -3.81 -32.10 -13.77
N SER A 9 -4.86 -31.37 -13.39
CA SER A 9 -4.84 -29.90 -13.43
C SER A 9 -3.65 -29.46 -12.57
N LYS A 10 -2.55 -29.09 -13.21
CA LYS A 10 -1.42 -28.47 -12.52
C LYS A 10 -1.93 -27.15 -11.96
N THR A 11 -2.34 -27.13 -10.70
CA THR A 11 -2.63 -25.90 -9.96
C THR A 11 -1.35 -25.06 -9.99
N LYS A 12 -1.31 -24.08 -10.90
CA LYS A 12 -0.17 -23.17 -11.06
C LYS A 12 0.00 -22.45 -9.72
N ARG A 13 1.09 -22.75 -9.00
CA ARG A 13 1.40 -22.07 -7.73
C ARG A 13 1.45 -20.57 -7.98
N ILE A 14 0.82 -19.78 -7.12
CA ILE A 14 0.93 -18.32 -7.16
C ILE A 14 2.41 -17.96 -7.02
N ARG A 15 2.90 -17.14 -7.95
CA ARG A 15 4.22 -16.53 -7.85
C ARG A 15 4.11 -15.27 -7.01
N TRP A 16 4.40 -15.37 -5.72
CA TRP A 16 4.51 -14.19 -4.85
C TRP A 16 5.69 -13.32 -5.29
N MET A 17 5.49 -12.01 -5.36
CA MET A 17 6.53 -11.06 -5.76
C MET A 17 6.90 -10.06 -4.66
N ALA A 18 5.99 -9.81 -3.72
CA ALA A 18 6.22 -8.89 -2.61
C ALA A 18 5.48 -9.33 -1.35
N GLU A 19 6.04 -8.97 -0.21
CA GLU A 19 5.44 -9.14 1.12
C GLU A 19 5.63 -7.87 1.94
N ARG A 20 4.64 -7.53 2.77
CA ARG A 20 4.76 -6.54 3.84
C ARG A 20 4.23 -7.10 5.14
N ARG A 21 4.98 -6.88 6.21
CA ARG A 21 4.58 -7.22 7.59
C ARG A 21 4.07 -5.95 8.27
N LEU A 22 2.91 -6.07 8.93
CA LEU A 22 2.27 -5.00 9.68
C LEU A 22 2.10 -5.47 11.13
N GLU A 23 2.57 -4.66 12.06
CA GLU A 23 2.38 -4.88 13.49
C GLU A 23 0.96 -4.49 13.89
N ARG A 24 0.32 -5.36 14.68
CA ARG A 24 -0.93 -5.07 15.34
C ARG A 24 -0.68 -4.25 16.60
N ARG A 25 -1.45 -3.18 16.79
CA ARG A 25 -1.40 -2.36 18.01
C ARG A 25 -2.44 -2.75 19.05
N ASP A 26 -3.39 -3.60 18.69
CA ASP A 26 -4.42 -4.15 19.57
C ASP A 26 -4.03 -5.50 20.20
N ALA A 27 -2.94 -6.12 19.72
CA ALA A 27 -2.48 -7.42 20.18
C ALA A 27 -0.94 -7.47 20.22
N VAL A 28 -0.37 -7.68 21.41
CA VAL A 28 1.09 -7.78 21.61
C VAL A 28 1.65 -8.93 20.78
N GLY A 29 2.65 -8.62 19.93
CA GLY A 29 3.27 -9.59 19.03
C GLY A 29 2.39 -10.02 17.85
N GLY A 30 1.20 -9.44 17.70
CA GLY A 30 0.31 -9.72 16.58
C GLY A 30 0.87 -9.17 15.27
N ILE A 31 0.87 -9.99 14.21
CA ILE A 31 1.37 -9.62 12.89
C ILE A 31 0.30 -9.90 11.85
N VAL A 32 0.09 -8.94 10.96
CA VAL A 32 -0.62 -9.11 9.70
C VAL A 32 0.40 -9.17 8.58
N VAL A 33 0.25 -10.13 7.66
CA VAL A 33 1.15 -10.29 6.52
C VAL A 33 0.37 -10.07 5.24
N VAL A 34 0.76 -9.05 4.48
CA VAL A 34 0.21 -8.79 3.15
C VAL A 34 1.15 -9.39 2.12
N ARG A 35 0.63 -10.17 1.18
CA ARG A 35 1.39 -10.67 0.02
C ARG A 35 0.73 -10.27 -1.27
N VAL A 36 1.55 -9.90 -2.24
CA VAL A 36 1.15 -9.60 -3.62
C VAL A 36 1.90 -10.54 -4.54
N GLY A 37 1.19 -11.19 -5.46
CA GLY A 37 1.80 -12.02 -6.49
C GLY A 37 1.91 -11.31 -7.83
N SER A 38 2.73 -11.88 -8.71
CA SER A 38 2.92 -11.36 -10.06
C SER A 38 1.58 -11.35 -10.81
N PRO A 39 1.20 -10.23 -11.46
CA PRO A 39 0.08 -10.22 -12.37
C PRO A 39 0.25 -11.29 -13.45
N GLU A 40 -0.85 -11.96 -13.79
CA GLU A 40 -0.88 -12.97 -14.83
C GLU A 40 -2.14 -12.86 -15.68
N LEU A 41 -2.01 -13.24 -16.95
CA LEU A 41 -3.14 -13.49 -17.85
C LEU A 41 -3.34 -15.00 -17.95
N PRO A 42 -4.35 -15.59 -17.27
CA PRO A 42 -4.62 -17.02 -17.37
C PRO A 42 -4.95 -17.44 -18.81
N PRO A 43 -4.59 -18.65 -19.25
CA PRO A 43 -4.97 -19.14 -20.57
C PRO A 43 -6.50 -19.09 -20.77
N GLY A 44 -6.95 -18.43 -21.84
CA GLY A 44 -8.37 -18.27 -22.16
C GLY A 44 -9.10 -17.18 -21.39
N ALA A 45 -8.43 -16.44 -20.49
CA ALA A 45 -9.01 -15.27 -19.85
C ALA A 45 -8.92 -14.04 -20.77
N GLN A 46 -9.87 -13.12 -20.61
CA GLN A 46 -9.86 -11.81 -21.29
C GLN A 46 -9.11 -10.75 -20.47
N ASP A 47 -9.16 -10.87 -19.14
CA ASP A 47 -8.57 -9.91 -18.21
C ASP A 47 -7.34 -10.46 -17.50
N TRP A 48 -6.40 -9.57 -17.20
CA TRP A 48 -5.33 -9.82 -16.27
C TRP A 48 -5.87 -9.93 -14.86
N ARG A 49 -5.21 -10.76 -14.04
CA ARG A 49 -5.46 -10.84 -12.60
C ARG A 49 -4.17 -10.68 -11.81
N CYS A 50 -4.25 -10.04 -10.66
CA CYS A 50 -3.17 -9.96 -9.68
C CYS A 50 -3.63 -10.61 -8.37
N PRO A 51 -3.00 -11.71 -7.94
CA PRO A 51 -3.33 -12.36 -6.68
C PRO A 51 -2.78 -11.58 -5.49
N PHE A 52 -3.56 -11.46 -4.43
CA PHE A 52 -3.11 -10.94 -3.14
C PHE A 52 -3.74 -11.71 -1.98
N VAL A 53 -3.15 -11.60 -0.80
CA VAL A 53 -3.71 -12.15 0.44
C VAL A 53 -3.31 -11.27 1.62
N VAL A 54 -4.20 -11.16 2.60
CA VAL A 54 -3.97 -10.46 3.87
C VAL A 54 -4.15 -11.45 5.01
N LEU A 55 -3.04 -11.98 5.51
CA LEU A 55 -3.03 -13.02 6.53
C LEU A 55 -3.11 -12.42 7.93
N GLY A 56 -3.81 -13.10 8.85
CA GLY A 56 -3.87 -12.70 10.27
C GLY A 56 -5.02 -11.77 10.63
N LEU A 57 -5.99 -11.62 9.72
CA LEU A 57 -7.25 -10.87 9.92
C LEU A 57 -8.51 -11.76 9.85
N GLY A 58 -8.34 -13.08 9.75
CA GLY A 58 -9.43 -14.06 9.81
C GLY A 58 -9.64 -14.80 8.50
N ASP A 59 -9.89 -14.08 7.40
CA ASP A 59 -9.97 -14.67 6.06
C ASP A 59 -8.60 -14.64 5.37
N ASP A 60 -7.92 -15.79 5.38
CA ASP A 60 -6.62 -15.98 4.77
C ASP A 60 -6.71 -16.49 3.31
N SER A 61 -7.89 -16.37 2.68
CA SER A 61 -8.09 -16.76 1.29
C SER A 61 -7.34 -15.86 0.30
N ILE A 62 -6.86 -16.47 -0.78
CA ILE A 62 -6.23 -15.72 -1.88
C ILE A 62 -7.32 -15.00 -2.66
N GLN A 63 -7.21 -13.68 -2.71
CA GLN A 63 -8.06 -12.79 -3.47
C GLN A 63 -7.40 -12.46 -4.81
N PHE A 64 -8.21 -12.04 -5.80
CA PHE A 64 -7.72 -11.65 -7.12
C PHE A 64 -8.32 -10.31 -7.50
N ALA A 65 -7.46 -9.36 -7.87
CA ALA A 65 -7.87 -8.12 -8.50
C ALA A 65 -7.73 -8.26 -10.02
N TYR A 66 -8.69 -7.71 -10.78
CA TYR A 66 -8.78 -7.87 -12.23
C TYR A 66 -8.66 -6.53 -12.95
N SER A 67 -8.09 -6.55 -14.16
CA SER A 67 -8.11 -5.41 -15.08
C SER A 67 -7.72 -5.82 -16.50
N ILE A 68 -7.84 -4.89 -17.45
CA ILE A 68 -7.48 -5.10 -18.86
C ILE A 68 -5.98 -5.29 -19.08
N ASP A 69 -5.13 -4.84 -18.15
CA ASP A 69 -3.69 -4.98 -18.22
C ASP A 69 -3.06 -5.32 -16.87
N SER A 70 -1.78 -5.73 -16.93
CA SER A 70 -1.01 -6.16 -15.75
C SER A 70 -0.76 -5.08 -14.71
N MET A 71 -0.59 -3.82 -15.14
CA MET A 71 -0.31 -2.69 -14.26
C MET A 71 -1.58 -2.32 -13.48
N ALA A 72 -2.70 -2.18 -14.18
CA ALA A 72 -3.98 -1.86 -13.58
C ALA A 72 -4.47 -3.00 -12.67
N ALA A 73 -4.23 -4.27 -13.02
CA ALA A 73 -4.53 -5.39 -12.11
C ALA A 73 -3.71 -5.31 -10.81
N LEU A 74 -2.43 -4.92 -10.89
CA LEU A 74 -1.59 -4.69 -9.72
C LEU A 74 -2.09 -3.51 -8.87
N GLN A 75 -2.41 -2.37 -9.50
CA GLN A 75 -2.98 -1.21 -8.81
C GLN A 75 -4.28 -1.58 -8.09
N ASN A 76 -5.18 -2.32 -8.75
CA ASN A 76 -6.41 -2.82 -8.14
C ASN A 76 -6.15 -3.78 -6.97
N ALA A 77 -5.08 -4.59 -7.02
CA ALA A 77 -4.69 -5.42 -5.88
C ALA A 77 -4.25 -4.57 -4.67
N LEU A 78 -3.47 -3.51 -4.90
CA LEU A 78 -3.07 -2.58 -3.84
C LEU A 78 -4.28 -1.85 -3.23
N THR A 79 -5.24 -1.43 -4.06
CA THR A 79 -6.51 -0.85 -3.61
C THR A 79 -7.32 -1.87 -2.80
N GLY A 80 -7.45 -3.12 -3.29
CA GLY A 80 -8.15 -4.20 -2.59
C GLY A 80 -7.54 -4.52 -1.22
N ILE A 81 -6.20 -4.54 -1.13
CA ILE A 81 -5.48 -4.67 0.14
C ILE A 81 -5.85 -3.52 1.07
N ARG A 82 -5.74 -2.27 0.60
CA ARG A 82 -6.10 -1.11 1.44
C ARG A 82 -7.52 -1.22 1.96
N CYS A 83 -8.48 -1.54 1.10
CA CYS A 83 -9.88 -1.71 1.50
C CYS A 83 -10.02 -2.77 2.59
N THR A 84 -9.37 -3.92 2.42
CA THR A 84 -9.35 -5.01 3.42
C THR A 84 -8.80 -4.53 4.76
N LEU A 85 -7.66 -3.83 4.75
CA LEU A 85 -7.04 -3.31 5.98
C LEU A 85 -7.92 -2.28 6.68
N VAL A 86 -8.52 -1.34 5.93
CA VAL A 86 -9.42 -0.32 6.48
C VAL A 86 -10.70 -0.95 7.05
N GLN A 87 -11.31 -1.88 6.31
CA GLN A 87 -12.53 -2.56 6.73
C GLN A 87 -12.33 -3.44 7.96
N SER A 88 -11.12 -3.96 8.18
CA SER A 88 -10.81 -4.76 9.37
C SER A 88 -10.94 -3.97 10.68
N GLY A 89 -10.78 -2.64 10.63
CA GLY A 89 -10.75 -1.79 11.82
C GLY A 89 -9.55 -2.03 12.76
N VAL A 90 -8.66 -2.96 12.44
CA VAL A 90 -7.51 -3.30 13.27
C VAL A 90 -6.46 -2.17 13.15
N PRO A 91 -5.97 -1.61 14.27
CA PRO A 91 -4.93 -0.59 14.23
C PRO A 91 -3.59 -1.25 13.84
N LEU A 92 -3.22 -1.09 12.57
CA LEU A 92 -2.04 -1.70 11.97
C LEU A 92 -0.96 -0.67 11.69
N ARG A 93 0.29 -1.09 11.84
CA ARG A 93 1.46 -0.25 11.67
C ARG A 93 2.52 -0.94 10.85
N TRP A 94 3.02 -0.25 9.85
CA TRP A 94 4.21 -0.68 9.13
C TRP A 94 5.43 -0.42 10.00
N GLU A 95 6.30 -1.44 10.11
CA GLU A 95 7.53 -1.40 10.88
C GLU A 95 8.32 -0.09 10.68
N GLY A 96 8.74 0.51 11.79
CA GLY A 96 9.52 1.76 11.79
C GLY A 96 8.69 3.05 11.76
N PHE A 97 7.37 2.98 11.64
CA PHE A 97 6.49 4.15 11.74
C PHE A 97 5.87 4.26 13.13
N GLU A 98 5.57 5.48 13.60
CA GLU A 98 4.94 5.70 14.92
C GLU A 98 3.41 5.62 14.86
N GLU A 99 2.82 5.93 13.71
CA GLU A 99 1.37 6.01 13.50
C GLU A 99 0.78 4.71 12.90
N ASN A 100 -0.55 4.64 12.79
CA ASN A 100 -1.26 3.51 12.14
C ASN A 100 -1.15 3.56 10.61
N ILE A 101 0.08 3.70 10.11
CA ILE A 101 0.39 3.79 8.68
C ILE A 101 0.68 2.38 8.18
N THR A 102 -0.14 1.87 7.27
CA THR A 102 0.06 0.55 6.64
C THR A 102 0.96 0.62 5.39
N GLY A 103 1.19 1.84 4.89
CA GLY A 103 1.87 2.11 3.64
C GLY A 103 1.10 1.67 2.38
N PHE A 104 -0.19 1.35 2.50
CA PHE A 104 -1.11 1.18 1.37
C PHE A 104 -1.99 2.41 1.24
N GLN A 105 -1.78 3.17 0.17
CA GLN A 105 -2.35 4.50 -0.04
C GLN A 105 -3.73 4.44 -0.68
N MET A 106 -4.54 5.47 -0.41
CA MET A 106 -5.77 5.68 -1.17
C MET A 106 -5.40 6.15 -2.58
N ASP A 107 -6.01 5.59 -3.61
CA ASP A 107 -5.91 6.12 -4.95
C ASP A 107 -6.77 7.39 -5.08
N VAL A 108 -6.35 8.31 -5.95
CA VAL A 108 -7.19 9.45 -6.31
C VAL A 108 -8.26 8.91 -7.26
N PRO A 109 -9.57 9.05 -6.94
CA PRO A 109 -10.61 8.49 -7.79
C PRO A 109 -10.63 9.15 -9.17
N PHE A 110 -10.54 8.33 -10.22
CA PHE A 110 -10.67 8.78 -11.61
C PHE A 110 -12.11 8.65 -12.15
N ALA A 111 -12.99 7.94 -11.43
CA ALA A 111 -14.37 7.65 -11.85
C ALA A 111 -15.24 8.90 -12.04
N HIS A 112 -14.85 10.04 -11.44
CA HIS A 112 -15.55 11.32 -11.58
C HIS A 112 -14.99 12.20 -12.71
N GLY A 113 -14.13 11.65 -13.56
CA GLY A 113 -13.54 12.33 -14.70
C GLY A 113 -12.24 13.06 -14.38
N LEU A 114 -11.47 13.34 -15.44
CA LEU A 114 -10.12 13.90 -15.36
C LEU A 114 -10.05 15.22 -14.58
N GLY A 115 -11.04 16.10 -14.76
CA GLY A 115 -11.04 17.41 -14.08
C GLY A 115 -11.12 17.28 -12.56
N PHE A 116 -11.89 16.32 -12.05
CA PHE A 116 -11.98 16.04 -10.62
C PHE A 116 -10.69 15.43 -10.09
N GLN A 117 -10.11 14.46 -10.80
CA GLN A 117 -8.83 13.85 -10.44
C GLN A 117 -7.72 14.91 -10.33
N GLN A 118 -7.55 15.73 -11.38
CA GLN A 118 -6.52 16.77 -11.39
C GLN A 118 -6.74 17.83 -10.32
N HIS A 119 -7.99 18.12 -9.97
CA HIS A 119 -8.30 19.02 -8.87
C HIS A 119 -7.81 18.47 -7.53
N LEU A 120 -8.09 17.18 -7.25
CA LEU A 120 -7.61 16.52 -6.03
C LEU A 120 -6.07 16.41 -6.01
N GLU A 121 -5.45 16.06 -7.13
CA GLU A 121 -3.99 16.01 -7.25
C GLU A 121 -3.35 17.37 -6.90
N ARG A 122 -3.84 18.47 -7.48
CA ARG A 122 -3.35 19.82 -7.17
C ARG A 122 -3.54 20.19 -5.70
N MET A 123 -4.65 19.80 -5.08
CA MET A 123 -4.87 20.03 -3.65
C MET A 123 -3.85 19.28 -2.79
N ILE A 124 -3.57 18.02 -3.13
CA ILE A 124 -2.57 17.20 -2.43
C ILE A 124 -1.18 17.82 -2.57
N GLU A 125 -0.78 18.21 -3.79
CA GLU A 125 0.51 18.84 -4.04
C GLU A 125 0.69 20.15 -3.27
N ALA A 126 -0.34 21.01 -3.26
CA ALA A 126 -0.31 22.28 -2.53
C ALA A 126 -0.14 22.07 -1.01
N GLU A 127 -0.85 21.09 -0.43
CA GLU A 127 -0.73 20.75 0.99
C GLU A 127 0.67 20.20 1.33
N ILE A 128 1.23 19.35 0.47
CA ILE A 128 2.60 18.84 0.63
C ILE A 128 3.62 19.98 0.61
N GLU A 129 3.48 20.92 -0.33
CA GLU A 129 4.38 22.06 -0.46
C GLU A 129 4.31 22.99 0.76
N GLU A 130 3.10 23.30 1.23
CA GLU A 130 2.90 24.15 2.40
C GLU A 130 3.55 23.54 3.65
N ARG A 131 3.32 22.25 3.91
CA ARG A 131 3.98 21.53 5.02
C ARG A 131 5.49 21.55 4.87
N ALA A 132 6.01 21.32 3.67
CA ALA A 132 7.45 21.34 3.42
C ALA A 132 8.05 22.73 3.68
N ARG A 133 7.34 23.82 3.34
CA ARG A 133 7.75 25.20 3.62
C ARG A 133 7.86 25.44 5.12
N LEU A 134 6.82 25.10 5.88
CA LEU A 134 6.79 25.26 7.33
C LEU A 134 7.93 24.48 8.01
N PHE A 135 8.19 23.26 7.57
CA PHE A 135 9.32 22.46 8.07
C PHE A 135 10.68 23.11 7.79
N ARG A 136 10.90 23.64 6.57
CA ARG A 136 12.14 24.35 6.21
C ARG A 136 12.34 25.58 7.10
N GLU A 137 11.31 26.39 7.30
CA GLU A 137 11.40 27.57 8.17
C GLU A 137 11.75 27.22 9.63
N LEU A 138 11.14 26.17 10.17
CA LEU A 138 11.45 25.68 11.51
C LEU A 138 12.91 25.24 11.65
N ILE A 139 13.43 24.52 10.64
CA ILE A 139 14.83 24.09 10.61
C ILE A 139 15.77 25.30 10.56
N GLU A 140 15.50 26.28 9.69
CA GLU A 140 16.33 27.48 9.57
C GLU A 140 16.30 28.33 10.86
N ARG A 141 15.13 28.50 11.48
CA ARG A 141 15.02 29.16 12.80
C ARG A 141 15.84 28.43 13.87
N ARG A 142 15.81 27.09 13.89
CA ARG A 142 16.62 26.29 14.83
C ARG A 142 18.12 26.45 14.57
N LYS A 143 18.55 26.43 13.31
CA LYS A 143 19.95 26.67 12.93
C LYS A 143 20.41 28.08 13.34
N ALA A 144 19.61 29.10 13.08
CA ALA A 144 19.90 30.48 13.46
C ALA A 144 20.06 30.63 14.98
N ARG A 145 19.14 30.04 15.77
CA ARG A 145 19.23 30.02 17.24
C ARG A 145 20.48 29.31 17.74
N ARG A 146 20.87 28.18 17.13
CA ARG A 146 22.11 27.47 17.48
C ARG A 146 23.35 28.32 17.19
N LYS A 147 23.42 28.96 16.02
CA LYS A 147 24.51 29.88 15.67
C LYS A 147 24.60 31.06 16.63
N ALA A 148 23.47 31.66 17.02
CA ALA A 148 23.44 32.77 17.98
C ALA A 148 23.95 32.35 19.37
N ARG A 149 23.61 31.15 19.84
CA ARG A 149 24.11 30.59 21.12
C ARG A 149 25.59 30.21 21.09
N ALA A 150 26.12 29.85 19.93
CA ALA A 150 27.52 29.48 19.76
C ALA A 150 28.47 30.68 19.58
N LYS A 151 27.94 31.90 19.43
CA LYS A 151 28.76 33.10 19.30
C LYS A 151 29.29 33.48 20.69
N PRO A 152 30.62 33.55 20.92
CA PRO A 152 31.16 33.91 22.23
C PRO A 152 30.76 35.34 22.60
N ARG A 153 30.50 35.58 23.89
CA ARG A 153 30.42 36.95 24.42
C ARG A 153 31.81 37.58 24.28
N THR A 154 31.97 38.48 23.33
CA THR A 154 33.11 39.40 23.30
C THR A 154 33.03 40.31 24.51
N GLU A 155 34.06 40.24 25.36
CA GLU A 155 34.37 41.20 26.43
C GLU A 155 34.67 42.59 25.87
#